data_AF-A0A1S4DLC1-F1
#
_entry.id   AF-A0A1S4DLC1-F1
#
_cell.length_a   1.000
_cell.length_b   1.000
_cell.length_c   1.000
_cell.angle_alpha   90.00
_cell.angle_beta   90.00
_cell.angle_gamma   90.00
#
_symmetry.space_group_name_H-M   'P 1'
#
loop_
_entity.id
_entity.type
_entity.pdbx_description
1 polymer ?
#
loop_
_entity_poly.entity_id
_entity_poly.type
_entity_poly.pdbx_seq_one_letter_code
_entity_poly.pdbx_strand_id
1 'polypeptide(L)'
;MEQLYTVFEGVRRNIVCLEEGTCSCRKFQMDELSCPYAWAVLKNQQLKPGQYCSFYYKKDKLLRTYEFLVNPMPDESLWVIPTEVLEDVVLPPKGRRNAGRPRKERLKPASKKESKRAFS
;
A
#
# COMPACT_ATOMS: atom_id res chain seq x y z
N MET A 1 16.15 13.46 -28.39
CA MET A 1 15.01 12.81 -29.06
C MET A 1 14.46 11.84 -28.03
N GLU A 2 13.26 12.08 -27.52
CA GLU A 2 12.65 11.18 -26.53
C GLU A 2 12.41 9.80 -27.15
N GLN A 3 13.00 8.77 -26.54
CA GLN A 3 12.82 7.41 -27.01
C GLN A 3 11.58 6.78 -26.38
N LEU A 4 10.54 6.61 -27.19
CA LEU A 4 9.30 5.95 -26.82
C LEU A 4 9.33 4.47 -27.20
N TYR A 5 8.93 3.62 -26.27
CA TYR A 5 8.81 2.18 -26.47
C TYR A 5 7.36 1.74 -26.42
N THR A 6 7.00 0.81 -27.30
CA THR A 6 5.66 0.20 -27.30
C THR A 6 5.77 -1.24 -26.81
N VAL A 7 5.03 -1.58 -25.75
CA VAL A 7 5.00 -2.92 -25.13
C VAL A 7 3.58 -3.47 -25.20
N PHE A 8 3.42 -4.71 -25.66
CA PHE A 8 2.13 -5.38 -25.77
C PHE A 8 1.93 -6.38 -24.63
N GLU A 9 0.75 -6.35 -24.01
CA GLU A 9 0.26 -7.33 -23.05
C GLU A 9 -1.07 -7.88 -23.57
N GLY A 10 -1.00 -9.01 -24.28
CA GLY A 10 -2.13 -9.51 -25.07
C GLY A 10 -2.55 -8.47 -26.11
N VAL A 11 -3.79 -8.00 -26.01
CA VAL A 11 -4.36 -6.99 -26.92
C VAL A 11 -4.04 -5.54 -26.48
N ARG A 12 -3.59 -5.35 -25.24
CA ARG A 12 -3.32 -4.00 -24.71
C ARG A 12 -1.95 -3.53 -25.14
N ARG A 13 -1.90 -2.29 -25.64
CA ARG A 13 -0.67 -1.56 -25.96
C ARG A 13 -0.34 -0.61 -24.82
N ASN A 14 0.89 -0.66 -24.33
CA ASN A 14 1.44 0.33 -23.41
C ASN A 14 2.60 1.10 -24.05
N ILE A 15 2.63 2.41 -23.85
CA ILE A 15 3.71 3.29 -24.32
C ILE A 15 4.54 3.67 -23.09
N VAL A 16 5.85 3.47 -23.18
CA VAL A 16 6.82 3.73 -22.11
C VAL A 16 7.82 4.78 -22.60
N CYS A 17 8.03 5.84 -21.82
CA CYS A 17 9.18 6.73 -21.95
C CYS A 17 10.09 6.51 -20.74
N LEU A 18 11.30 5.99 -20.97
CA LEU A 18 12.23 5.72 -19.88
C LEU A 18 12.86 7.01 -19.32
N GLU A 19 13.13 7.99 -20.19
CA GLU A 19 13.76 9.26 -19.81
C GLU A 19 12.88 10.08 -18.87
N GLU A 20 11.58 10.15 -19.16
CA GLU A 20 10.60 10.86 -18.32
C GLU A 20 10.06 10.02 -17.17
N GLY A 21 10.34 8.71 -17.15
CA GLY A 21 9.73 7.79 -16.18
C GLY A 21 8.21 7.64 -16.36
N THR A 22 7.71 7.69 -17.59
CA THR A 22 6.27 7.65 -17.88
C THR A 22 5.84 6.35 -18.55
N CYS A 23 4.63 5.89 -18.22
CA CYS A 23 3.98 4.78 -18.91
C CYS A 23 2.48 5.05 -19.06
N SER A 24 1.89 4.65 -20.18
CA SER A 24 0.43 4.75 -20.37
C SER A 24 -0.38 3.98 -19.30
N CYS A 25 0.24 3.01 -18.62
CA CYS A 25 -0.37 2.32 -17.48
C CYS A 25 -0.45 3.15 -16.19
N ARG A 26 0.13 4.37 -16.18
CA ARG A 26 0.22 5.34 -15.08
C ARG A 26 1.00 4.90 -13.82
N LYS A 27 1.26 3.61 -13.64
CA LYS A 27 2.01 3.11 -12.48
C LYS A 27 3.43 3.67 -12.39
N PHE A 28 4.10 3.89 -13.52
CA PHE A 28 5.47 4.42 -13.50
C PHE A 28 5.51 5.84 -12.92
N GLN A 29 4.54 6.68 -13.29
CA GLN A 29 4.41 8.04 -12.78
C GLN A 29 3.97 8.07 -11.31
N MET A 30 3.08 7.16 -10.91
CA MET A 30 2.51 7.13 -9.56
C MET A 30 3.48 6.57 -8.53
N ASP A 31 4.14 5.45 -8.86
CA ASP A 31 5.04 4.76 -7.94
C ASP A 31 6.46 5.31 -8.04
N GLU A 32 6.75 6.14 -9.05
CA GLU A 32 8.10 6.60 -9.41
C GLU A 32 9.13 5.45 -9.54
N LEU A 33 8.62 4.26 -9.83
CA LEU A 33 9.30 2.99 -9.98
C LEU A 33 8.93 2.38 -11.32
N SER A 34 9.89 1.70 -11.95
CA SER A 34 9.66 0.99 -13.20
C SER A 34 8.48 0.02 -13.08
N CYS A 35 7.41 0.28 -13.82
CA CYS A 35 6.29 -0.65 -13.93
C CYS A 35 6.68 -1.92 -14.71
N PRO A 36 5.86 -2.99 -14.73
CA PRO A 36 6.20 -4.22 -15.45
C PRO A 36 6.54 -4.02 -16.93
N TYR A 37 5.88 -3.06 -17.60
CA TYR A 37 6.17 -2.73 -19.00
C TYR A 37 7.50 -1.99 -19.16
N ALA A 38 7.79 -1.02 -18.28
CA ALA A 38 9.08 -0.35 -18.27
C ALA A 38 10.22 -1.34 -17.96
N TRP A 39 9.98 -2.27 -17.04
CA TRP A 39 10.91 -3.36 -16.74
C TRP A 39 11.20 -4.25 -17.96
N ALA A 40 10.18 -4.57 -18.75
CA ALA A 40 10.36 -5.33 -19.99
C ALA A 40 11.25 -4.57 -21.00
N VAL A 41 11.03 -3.25 -21.15
CA VAL A 41 11.88 -2.40 -22.01
C VAL A 41 13.32 -2.38 -21.49
N LEU A 42 13.52 -2.13 -20.20
CA LEU A 42 14.84 -2.07 -19.56
C LEU A 42 15.62 -3.38 -19.77
N LYS A 43 14.95 -4.52 -19.59
CA LYS A 43 15.54 -5.84 -19.84
C LYS A 43 15.93 -6.03 -21.31
N ASN A 44 15.07 -5.61 -22.24
CA ASN A 44 15.33 -5.72 -23.68
C ASN A 44 16.50 -4.83 -24.12
N GLN A 45 16.63 -3.64 -23.54
CA GLN A 45 17.71 -2.69 -23.81
C GLN A 45 18.99 -2.96 -22.98
N GLN A 46 18.98 -3.99 -22.12
CA GLN A 46 20.09 -4.33 -21.22
C GLN A 46 20.52 -3.17 -20.30
N LEU A 47 19.54 -2.33 -19.93
CA LEU A 47 19.73 -1.18 -19.06
C LEU A 47 19.58 -1.58 -17.60
N LYS A 48 20.29 -0.89 -16.71
CA LYS A 48 20.21 -1.15 -15.26
C LYS A 48 18.95 -0.51 -14.67
N PRO A 49 17.99 -1.27 -14.12
CA PRO A 49 16.71 -0.72 -13.67
C PRO A 49 16.84 0.33 -12.56
N GLY A 50 17.85 0.21 -11.69
CA GLY A 50 18.09 1.18 -10.61
C GLY A 50 18.47 2.59 -11.08
N GLN A 51 18.73 2.81 -12.37
CA GLN A 51 18.92 4.14 -12.95
C GLN A 51 17.60 4.81 -13.35
N TYR A 52 16.52 4.03 -13.44
CA TYR A 52 15.20 4.45 -13.94
C TYR A 52 14.13 4.41 -12.83
N CYS A 53 14.56 4.59 -11.59
CA CYS A 53 13.70 4.85 -10.44
C CYS A 53 14.01 6.22 -9.85
N SER A 54 13.02 6.80 -9.17
CA SER A 54 13.21 8.06 -8.46
C SER A 54 14.27 7.96 -7.38
N PHE A 55 14.85 9.11 -7.06
CA PHE A 55 15.90 9.23 -6.05
C PHE A 55 15.44 8.75 -4.67
N TYR A 56 14.14 8.74 -4.37
CA TYR A 56 13.58 8.24 -3.12
C TYR A 56 13.87 6.75 -2.88
N TYR A 57 14.01 5.96 -3.95
CA TYR A 57 14.27 4.53 -3.88
C TYR A 57 15.77 4.18 -3.90
N LYS A 58 16.66 5.19 -3.91
CA LYS A 58 18.11 4.96 -3.85
C LYS A 58 18.56 4.70 -2.41
N LYS A 59 19.53 3.81 -2.26
CA LYS A 59 20.15 3.46 -0.98
C LYS A 59 20.60 4.69 -0.20
N ASP A 60 21.21 5.66 -0.87
CA ASP A 60 21.71 6.88 -0.22
C ASP A 60 20.58 7.69 0.41
N LYS A 61 19.42 7.77 -0.26
CA LYS A 61 18.25 8.47 0.28
C LYS A 61 17.64 7.69 1.45
N LEU A 62 17.58 6.36 1.35
CA LEU A 62 17.16 5.51 2.46
C LEU A 62 18.03 5.73 3.70
N LEU A 63 19.36 5.64 3.54
CA LEU A 63 20.30 5.84 4.64
C LEU A 63 20.18 7.23 5.27
N ARG A 64 20.08 8.29 4.46
CA ARG A 64 19.89 9.66 4.96
C ARG A 64 18.57 9.85 5.71
N THR A 65 17.49 9.20 5.27
CA THR A 65 16.19 9.28 5.97
C THR A 65 16.27 8.68 7.37
N TYR A 66 17.07 7.63 7.56
CA TYR A 66 17.26 6.94 8.84
C TYR A 66 18.60 7.28 9.52
N GLU A 67 19.26 8.37 9.12
CA GLU A 67 20.53 8.80 9.70
C GLU A 67 20.34 9.28 11.15
N PHE A 68 19.17 9.84 11.45
CA PHE A 68 18.83 10.27 12.80
C PHE A 68 18.44 9.09 13.68
N LEU A 69 18.99 9.05 14.89
CA LEU A 69 18.62 8.08 15.91
C LEU A 69 17.16 8.25 16.29
N VAL A 70 16.39 7.17 16.15
CA VAL A 70 15.09 7.04 16.79
C VAL A 70 15.34 6.71 18.25
N ASN A 71 15.13 7.67 19.14
CA ASN A 71 15.21 7.42 20.56
C ASN A 71 14.11 6.42 20.93
N PRO A 72 14.45 5.27 21.57
CA PRO A 72 13.42 4.36 22.05
C PRO A 72 12.53 5.09 23.04
N MET A 73 11.23 4.77 23.02
CA MET A 73 10.34 5.24 24.07
C MET A 73 10.85 4.67 25.40
N PRO A 74 11.02 5.49 26.44
CA PRO A 74 11.35 4.96 27.75
C PRO A 74 10.24 4.02 28.23
N ASP A 75 10.54 3.17 29.20
CA ASP A 75 9.53 2.32 29.84
C ASP A 75 8.39 3.19 30.41
N GLU A 76 7.16 2.65 30.40
CA GLU A 76 5.98 3.36 30.88
C GLU A 76 6.14 3.83 32.34
N SER A 77 6.90 3.09 33.16
CA SER A 77 7.19 3.46 34.55
C SER A 77 8.01 4.75 34.69
N LEU A 78 8.70 5.18 33.63
CA LEU A 78 9.53 6.38 33.62
C LEU A 78 8.80 7.60 33.02
N TRP A 79 7.56 7.44 32.59
CA TRP A 79 6.81 8.52 31.95
C TRP A 79 6.34 9.54 32.98
N VAL A 80 6.72 10.80 32.79
CA VAL A 80 6.17 11.92 33.55
C VAL A 80 4.93 12.41 32.82
N ILE A 81 3.75 11.98 33.27
CA ILE A 81 2.47 12.37 32.69
C ILE A 81 1.94 13.61 33.44
N PRO A 82 1.73 14.76 32.78
CA PRO A 82 1.16 15.95 33.41
C PRO A 82 -0.23 15.68 33.98
N THR A 83 -0.58 16.34 35.09
CA THR A 83 -1.88 16.19 35.76
C THR A 83 -3.04 16.47 34.83
N GLU A 84 -2.92 17.49 33.97
CA GLU A 84 -3.93 17.86 32.97
C GLU A 84 -4.28 16.71 32.01
N VAL A 85 -3.30 15.86 31.67
CA VAL A 85 -3.49 14.68 30.79
C VAL A 85 -4.09 13.52 31.56
N LEU A 86 -3.70 13.33 32.83
CA LEU A 86 -4.28 12.31 33.70
C LEU A 86 -5.77 12.58 34.00
N GLU A 87 -6.14 13.85 34.07
CA GLU A 87 -7.51 14.30 34.30
C GLU A 87 -8.36 14.34 33.02
N ASP A 88 -7.72 14.24 31.83
CA ASP A 88 -8.43 14.26 30.56
C ASP A 88 -9.18 12.94 30.31
N VAL A 89 -10.50 13.03 30.31
CA VAL A 89 -11.38 11.88 30.03
C VAL A 89 -11.70 11.87 28.54
N VAL A 90 -10.98 11.02 27.80
CA VAL A 90 -11.24 10.79 26.37
C VAL A 90 -12.54 10.01 26.20
N LEU A 91 -13.63 10.74 25.94
CA LEU A 91 -14.92 10.15 25.63
C LEU A 91 -14.95 9.57 24.20
N PRO A 92 -15.69 8.48 23.96
CA PRO A 92 -15.86 7.98 22.61
C PRO A 92 -16.52 9.04 21.72
N PRO A 93 -16.20 9.07 20.41
CA PRO A 93 -16.82 10.00 19.49
C PRO A 93 -18.34 9.85 19.55
N LYS A 94 -19.04 10.99 19.67
CA LYS A 94 -20.50 11.03 19.66
C LYS A 94 -21.00 10.72 18.24
N GLY A 95 -21.20 9.43 17.96
CA GLY A 95 -21.71 8.96 16.68
C GLY A 95 -22.33 7.57 16.81
N ARG A 96 -23.49 7.36 16.18
CA ARG A 96 -24.00 6.00 16.01
C ARG A 96 -23.16 5.32 14.94
N ARG A 97 -22.69 4.10 15.20
CA ARG A 97 -22.14 3.26 14.14
C ARG A 97 -23.24 3.10 13.08
N ASN A 98 -22.97 3.51 11.85
CA ASN A 98 -23.91 3.32 10.74
C ASN A 98 -24.29 1.84 10.68
N ALA A 99 -25.54 1.56 10.30
CA ALA A 99 -25.95 0.19 9.99
C ALA A 99 -24.92 -0.39 9.02
N GLY A 100 -24.23 -1.45 9.48
CA GLY A 100 -23.28 -2.14 8.64
C GLY A 100 -23.97 -2.69 7.39
N ARG A 101 -23.18 -3.19 6.44
CA ARG A 101 -23.71 -3.81 5.23
C ARG A 101 -24.81 -4.83 5.59
N PRO A 102 -26.01 -4.75 4.98
CA PRO A 102 -27.06 -5.74 5.18
C PRO A 102 -26.52 -7.15 4.92
N ARG A 103 -26.92 -8.12 5.75
CA ARG A 103 -26.53 -9.52 5.54
C ARG A 103 -27.07 -9.99 4.19
N LYS A 104 -26.22 -10.64 3.40
CA LYS A 104 -26.63 -11.23 2.11
C LYS A 104 -27.66 -12.34 2.27
N GLU A 105 -27.62 -13.06 3.39
CA GLU A 105 -28.51 -14.19 3.65
C GLU A 105 -29.39 -13.95 4.88
N ARG A 106 -30.64 -14.38 4.78
CA ARG A 106 -31.59 -14.37 5.89
C ARG A 106 -31.19 -15.43 6.91
N LEU A 107 -31.14 -15.04 8.18
CA LEU A 107 -31.05 -16.01 9.27
C LEU A 107 -32.26 -16.96 9.20
N LYS A 108 -32.00 -18.26 9.11
CA LYS A 108 -33.07 -19.27 9.19
C LYS A 108 -33.69 -19.20 10.59
N PRO A 109 -35.03 -19.23 10.71
CA PRO A 109 -35.70 -19.28 12.01
C PRO A 109 -35.29 -20.55 12.76
N ALA A 110 -35.32 -20.49 14.10
CA ALA A 110 -34.90 -21.59 14.98
C ALA A 110 -35.62 -22.93 14.71
N SER A 111 -36.79 -22.89 14.07
CA SER A 111 -37.57 -24.07 13.65
C SER A 111 -36.98 -24.87 12.49
N LYS A 112 -35.92 -24.38 11.82
CA LYS A 112 -35.17 -25.11 10.79
C LYS A 112 -33.74 -25.41 11.24
N LYS A 113 -33.58 -26.01 12.43
CA LYS A 113 -32.37 -26.79 12.73
C LYS A 113 -32.59 -28.20 12.19
N GLU A 114 -32.21 -28.43 10.94
CA GLU A 114 -32.02 -29.80 10.46
C GLU A 114 -30.86 -30.40 11.26
N SER A 115 -31.17 -31.39 12.09
CA SER A 115 -30.19 -32.24 12.74
C SER A 115 -29.40 -32.96 11.65
N LYS A 116 -28.12 -32.61 11.50
CA LYS A 116 -27.20 -33.38 10.66
C LYS A 116 -27.14 -34.80 11.25
N ARG A 117 -27.74 -35.78 10.58
CA ARG A 117 -27.48 -37.19 10.85
C ARG A 117 -26.02 -37.44 10.48
N ALA A 118 -25.22 -37.88 11.46
CA ALA A 118 -23.90 -38.43 11.18
C ALA A 118 -24.10 -39.71 10.35
N PHE A 119 -23.45 -39.79 9.20
CA PHE A 119 -23.25 -41.06 8.52
C PHE A 119 -22.20 -41.82 9.32
N SER A 120 -22.61 -42.97 9.87
CA SER A 120 -21.70 -44.01 10.32
C SER A 120 -20.99 -44.67 9.14
#